data_AF-A0A9D8BTF9-F1
#
_entry.id   AF-A0A9D8BTF9-F1
#
_cell.length_a   1.000
_cell.length_b   1.000
_cell.length_c   1.000
_cell.angle_alpha   90.00
_cell.angle_beta   90.00
_cell.angle_gamma   90.00
#
_symmetry.space_group_name_H-M   'P 1'
#
loop_
_entity.id
_entity.type
_entity.pdbx_description
1 polymer ?
#
loop_
_entity_poly.entity_id
_entity_poly.type
_entity_poly.pdbx_seq_one_letter_code
_entity_poly.pdbx_strand_id
1 'polypeptide(L)'
;MHLHTLWFAFLIVFVGVFSVEAKAWGFEAHELIARQAQSLLSDQARKMLSSLLAQEEAASLESISTWADKHREFPSSTWHYVNFPKGECKYVQARDCPDGNCVIEALPLQLKLFKTSNDPKEQLKAFKFIVHLLSDVHQPLHAAWGEDRGGNRFQLQAFGRGSNLHAFWDSILIRQADGGISAVERDVQQQMKKHAGEKPGEVEQWALESCRIVLQEGFYPSGREVDQAYVQQHRATVVTRLALASRRLADTINQLAALR
;
A
#
# COMPACT_ATOMS: atom_id res chain seq x y z
N MET A 1 -16.92 4.16 74.30
CA MET A 1 -17.97 4.13 73.24
C MET A 1 -17.31 4.30 71.88
N HIS A 2 -18.01 3.86 70.83
CA HIS A 2 -17.61 3.74 69.42
C HIS A 2 -16.48 4.64 68.89
N LEU A 3 -15.45 4.02 68.29
CA LEU A 3 -14.75 4.58 67.15
C LEU A 3 -15.65 4.44 65.91
N HIS A 4 -15.78 5.50 65.11
CA HIS A 4 -16.49 5.44 63.83
C HIS A 4 -15.51 5.23 62.68
N THR A 5 -15.46 4.01 62.13
CA THR A 5 -14.66 3.70 60.95
C THR A 5 -15.34 4.25 59.69
N LEU A 6 -14.83 5.36 59.15
CA LEU A 6 -15.33 5.94 57.90
C LEU A 6 -14.84 5.13 56.70
N TRP A 7 -15.74 4.36 56.08
CA TRP A 7 -15.48 3.64 54.84
C TRP A 7 -15.58 4.59 53.64
N PHE A 8 -14.43 5.01 53.10
CA PHE A 8 -14.39 5.68 51.80
C PHE A 8 -14.62 4.66 50.67
N ALA A 9 -15.84 4.65 50.14
CA ALA A 9 -16.17 3.87 48.94
C ALA A 9 -15.49 4.51 47.72
N PHE A 10 -14.37 3.93 47.26
CA PHE A 10 -13.62 4.46 46.13
C PHE A 10 -14.36 4.14 44.82
N LEU A 11 -15.08 5.12 44.27
CA LEU A 11 -15.85 4.95 43.03
C LEU A 11 -14.88 4.87 41.84
N ILE A 12 -14.51 3.65 41.43
CA ILE A 12 -13.68 3.43 40.24
C ILE A 12 -14.49 3.78 38.99
N VAL A 13 -14.35 5.02 38.53
CA VAL A 13 -14.87 5.46 37.22
C VAL A 13 -14.03 4.78 36.15
N PHE A 14 -14.55 3.67 35.61
CA PHE A 14 -13.91 2.92 34.55
C PHE A 14 -14.03 3.69 33.23
N VAL A 15 -13.13 4.66 33.02
CA VAL A 15 -13.03 5.42 31.76
C VAL A 15 -12.66 4.44 30.66
N GLY A 16 -13.66 4.04 29.87
CA GLY A 16 -13.49 3.15 28.73
C GLY A 16 -12.58 3.80 27.69
N VAL A 17 -11.30 3.44 27.69
CA VAL A 17 -10.37 3.80 26.63
C VAL A 17 -10.75 2.99 25.40
N PHE A 18 -11.69 3.53 24.62
CA PHE A 18 -11.99 3.06 23.27
C PHE A 18 -10.73 3.25 22.43
N SER A 19 -9.94 2.19 22.37
CA SER A 19 -8.84 2.05 21.43
C SER A 19 -9.45 1.94 20.03
N VAL A 20 -9.75 3.09 19.43
CA VAL A 20 -9.95 3.18 17.98
C VAL A 20 -8.69 2.61 17.35
N GLU A 21 -8.82 1.44 16.73
CA GLU A 21 -7.73 0.79 16.02
C GLU A 21 -7.19 1.78 15.01
N ALA A 22 -5.99 2.30 15.29
CA ALA A 22 -5.30 3.20 14.39
C ALA A 22 -4.83 2.37 13.20
N LYS A 23 -5.74 2.13 12.25
CA LYS A 23 -5.46 1.40 11.01
C LYS A 23 -4.20 1.99 10.40
N ALA A 24 -3.13 1.21 10.45
CA ALA A 24 -2.11 1.27 9.43
C ALA A 24 -2.82 0.83 8.12
N TRP A 25 -2.66 1.53 7.01
CA TRP A 25 -1.40 1.65 6.30
C TRP A 25 -0.86 0.26 5.98
N GLY A 26 -1.01 -0.07 4.70
CA GLY A 26 -1.21 -1.43 4.22
C GLY A 26 -2.64 -1.76 3.79
N PHE A 27 -3.69 -1.20 4.42
CA PHE A 27 -5.08 -1.67 4.16
C PHE A 27 -5.94 -0.77 3.25
N GLU A 28 -6.37 0.44 3.62
CA GLU A 28 -7.42 1.14 2.84
C GLU A 28 -6.96 1.54 1.42
N ALA A 29 -5.67 1.78 1.21
CA ALA A 29 -5.11 2.04 -0.11
C ALA A 29 -5.15 0.79 -1.02
N HIS A 30 -4.87 -0.40 -0.47
CA HIS A 30 -4.87 -1.66 -1.21
C HIS A 30 -6.31 -2.10 -1.53
N GLU A 31 -7.23 -1.95 -0.57
CA GLU A 31 -8.68 -2.17 -0.77
C GLU A 31 -9.23 -1.23 -1.86
N LEU A 32 -8.84 0.06 -1.85
CA LEU A 32 -9.17 1.02 -2.91
C LEU A 32 -8.60 0.59 -4.27
N ILE A 33 -7.30 0.31 -4.35
CA ILE A 33 -6.62 -0.08 -5.60
C ILE A 33 -7.28 -1.33 -6.19
N ALA A 34 -7.57 -2.33 -5.36
CA ALA A 34 -8.27 -3.54 -5.74
C ALA A 34 -9.69 -3.27 -6.25
N ARG A 35 -10.51 -2.48 -5.54
CA ARG A 35 -11.89 -2.14 -5.95
C ARG A 35 -11.91 -1.44 -7.31
N GLN A 36 -11.05 -0.44 -7.48
CA GLN A 36 -10.97 0.33 -8.72
C GLN A 36 -10.42 -0.53 -9.87
N ALA A 37 -9.43 -1.39 -9.62
CA ALA A 37 -8.94 -2.36 -10.60
C ALA A 37 -10.01 -3.37 -11.03
N GLN A 38 -10.81 -3.88 -10.08
CA GLN A 38 -11.89 -4.84 -10.35
C GLN A 38 -12.94 -4.27 -11.32
N SER A 39 -13.17 -2.95 -11.29
CA SER A 39 -14.08 -2.28 -12.24
C SER A 39 -13.62 -2.34 -13.70
N LEU A 40 -12.30 -2.41 -13.94
CA LEU A 40 -11.67 -2.41 -15.28
C LEU A 40 -11.37 -3.82 -15.83
N LEU A 41 -11.78 -4.88 -15.14
CA LEU A 41 -11.54 -6.25 -15.62
C LEU A 41 -12.44 -6.62 -16.81
N SER A 42 -11.86 -7.31 -17.78
CA SER A 42 -12.56 -8.02 -18.85
C SER A 42 -13.37 -9.21 -18.31
N ASP A 43 -14.32 -9.73 -19.08
CA ASP A 43 -15.12 -10.88 -18.63
C ASP A 43 -14.32 -12.19 -18.51
N GLN A 44 -13.22 -12.33 -19.26
CA GLN A 44 -12.24 -13.42 -19.07
C GLN A 44 -11.50 -13.26 -17.73
N ALA A 45 -11.08 -12.03 -17.40
CA ALA A 45 -10.45 -11.73 -16.12
C ALA A 45 -11.40 -11.88 -14.92
N ARG A 46 -12.67 -11.47 -15.06
CA ARG A 46 -13.71 -11.69 -14.04
C ARG A 46 -13.91 -13.19 -13.79
N LYS A 47 -14.02 -14.01 -14.84
CA LYS A 47 -14.13 -15.48 -14.73
C LYS A 47 -12.90 -16.10 -14.06
N MET A 48 -11.70 -15.75 -14.51
CA MET A 48 -10.44 -16.21 -13.88
C MET A 48 -10.39 -15.86 -12.40
N LEU A 49 -10.71 -14.60 -12.05
CA LEU A 49 -10.72 -14.11 -10.68
C LEU A 49 -11.74 -14.87 -9.81
N SER A 50 -12.97 -15.06 -10.29
CA SER A 50 -13.99 -15.82 -9.56
C SER A 50 -13.57 -17.28 -9.33
N SER A 51 -13.03 -17.96 -10.33
CA SER A 51 -12.53 -19.34 -10.18
C SER A 51 -11.33 -19.44 -9.24
N LEU A 52 -10.45 -18.44 -9.22
CA LEU A 52 -9.27 -18.41 -8.36
C LEU A 52 -9.62 -18.13 -6.89
N LEU A 53 -10.54 -17.18 -6.65
CA LEU A 53 -10.99 -16.80 -5.31
C LEU A 53 -11.93 -17.83 -4.67
N ALA A 54 -12.64 -18.65 -5.45
CA ALA A 54 -13.53 -19.70 -4.95
C ALA A 54 -12.84 -20.82 -4.12
N GLN A 55 -11.52 -20.76 -3.97
CA GLN A 55 -10.73 -21.60 -3.06
C GLN A 55 -10.78 -21.13 -1.59
N GLU A 56 -11.22 -19.90 -1.32
CA GLU A 56 -11.28 -19.31 0.02
C GLU A 56 -12.67 -18.70 0.28
N GLU A 57 -13.19 -18.91 1.48
CA GLU A 57 -14.52 -18.43 1.87
C GLU A 57 -14.57 -16.89 1.93
N ALA A 58 -15.63 -16.31 1.35
CA ALA A 58 -15.86 -14.86 1.27
C ALA A 58 -14.69 -14.03 0.66
N ALA A 59 -13.82 -14.66 -0.13
CA ALA A 59 -12.69 -13.96 -0.77
C ALA A 59 -13.14 -13.00 -1.89
N SER A 60 -12.59 -11.79 -1.88
CA SER A 60 -12.77 -10.75 -2.90
C SER A 60 -11.40 -10.15 -3.26
N LEU A 61 -11.27 -9.44 -4.39
CA LEU A 61 -10.00 -8.80 -4.74
C LEU A 61 -9.56 -7.80 -3.65
N GLU A 62 -10.52 -7.11 -3.03
CA GLU A 62 -10.28 -6.22 -1.89
C GLU A 62 -9.78 -6.98 -0.65
N SER A 63 -10.47 -8.06 -0.23
CA SER A 63 -10.08 -8.76 1.00
C SER A 63 -8.72 -9.45 0.88
N ILE A 64 -8.36 -9.96 -0.31
CA ILE A 64 -7.03 -10.55 -0.55
C ILE A 64 -5.92 -9.51 -0.77
N SER A 65 -6.24 -8.26 -1.15
CA SER A 65 -5.24 -7.21 -1.41
C SER A 65 -4.37 -6.86 -0.21
N THR A 66 -4.85 -7.18 0.99
CA THR A 66 -4.21 -6.92 2.29
C THR A 66 -3.56 -8.18 2.89
N TRP A 67 -3.55 -9.31 2.16
CA TRP A 67 -3.15 -10.61 2.70
C TRP A 67 -1.65 -10.68 3.02
N ALA A 68 -0.77 -10.15 2.16
CA ALA A 68 0.68 -10.29 2.35
C ALA A 68 1.17 -9.55 3.62
N ASP A 69 0.64 -8.35 3.91
CA ASP A 69 0.91 -7.63 5.15
C ASP A 69 0.58 -8.43 6.41
N LYS A 70 -0.51 -9.19 6.37
CA LYS A 70 -0.97 -10.06 7.46
C LYS A 70 -0.11 -11.32 7.60
N HIS A 71 0.77 -11.60 6.63
CA HIS A 71 1.60 -12.81 6.53
C HIS A 71 3.06 -12.46 6.19
N ARG A 72 3.62 -11.44 6.86
CA ARG A 72 5.02 -10.97 6.72
C ARG A 72 6.05 -11.95 7.32
N GLU A 73 6.10 -13.17 6.79
CA GLU A 73 7.15 -14.16 7.02
C GLU A 73 8.41 -13.83 6.19
N PHE A 74 9.60 -14.19 6.67
CA PHE A 74 10.83 -14.08 5.84
C PHE A 74 10.88 -15.25 4.82
N PRO A 75 11.25 -15.01 3.54
CA PRO A 75 11.76 -13.75 2.98
C PRO A 75 10.70 -12.72 2.60
N SER A 76 9.44 -13.11 2.41
CA SER A 76 8.36 -12.24 1.89
C SER A 76 8.18 -10.88 2.57
N SER A 77 8.48 -10.76 3.86
CA SER A 77 8.47 -9.49 4.62
C SER A 77 9.42 -8.40 4.09
N THR A 78 10.36 -8.76 3.23
CA THR A 78 11.28 -7.83 2.52
C THR A 78 10.79 -7.45 1.13
N TRP A 79 9.90 -8.25 0.53
CA TRP A 79 9.43 -8.06 -0.86
C TRP A 79 8.57 -6.81 -1.05
N HIS A 80 8.06 -6.21 0.02
CA HIS A 80 7.15 -5.05 -0.03
C HIS A 80 7.82 -3.75 -0.51
N TYR A 81 9.15 -3.68 -0.58
CA TYR A 81 9.87 -2.43 -0.88
C TYR A 81 11.19 -2.68 -1.63
N VAL A 82 11.83 -1.60 -2.04
CA VAL A 82 13.24 -1.54 -2.46
C VAL A 82 13.89 -0.33 -1.79
N ASN A 83 15.13 -0.49 -1.32
CA ASN A 83 15.89 0.60 -0.70
C ASN A 83 17.00 1.07 -1.63
N PHE A 84 16.95 2.32 -2.04
CA PHE A 84 18.03 2.99 -2.79
C PHE A 84 18.92 3.81 -1.83
N PRO A 85 20.16 4.17 -2.21
CA PRO A 85 20.94 5.19 -1.51
C PRO A 85 20.27 6.56 -1.60
N LYS A 86 20.41 7.39 -0.56
CA LYS A 86 19.76 8.70 -0.50
C LYS A 86 20.13 9.60 -1.68
N GLY A 87 19.14 9.94 -2.50
CA GLY A 87 19.30 10.83 -3.66
C GLY A 87 19.50 10.12 -4.99
N GLU A 88 19.71 8.80 -5.00
CA GLU A 88 19.89 8.01 -6.23
C GLU A 88 18.59 7.30 -6.65
N CYS A 89 17.97 7.72 -7.74
CA CYS A 89 16.93 6.93 -8.41
C CYS A 89 17.50 6.14 -9.58
N LYS A 90 18.33 5.13 -9.25
CA LYS A 90 18.86 4.13 -10.17
C LYS A 90 18.94 2.78 -9.45
N TYR A 91 18.38 1.75 -10.06
CA TYR A 91 18.45 0.39 -9.55
C TYR A 91 19.80 -0.28 -9.85
N VAL A 92 20.33 -0.99 -8.86
CA VAL A 92 21.47 -1.90 -8.94
C VAL A 92 21.15 -3.12 -8.09
N GLN A 93 20.69 -4.21 -8.72
CA GLN A 93 20.20 -5.43 -8.06
C GLN A 93 21.07 -5.90 -6.88
N ALA A 94 22.39 -6.05 -7.09
CA ALA A 94 23.32 -6.52 -6.06
C ALA A 94 23.53 -5.56 -4.86
N ARG A 95 23.04 -4.32 -4.94
CA ARG A 95 23.09 -3.30 -3.88
C ARG A 95 21.71 -3.12 -3.22
N ASP A 96 20.67 -3.00 -4.05
CA ASP A 96 19.32 -2.58 -3.63
C ASP A 96 18.38 -3.78 -3.35
N CYS A 97 18.75 -4.97 -3.82
CA CYS A 97 17.93 -6.18 -3.85
C CYS A 97 18.76 -7.48 -3.73
N PRO A 98 19.61 -7.62 -2.69
CA PRO A 98 20.36 -8.85 -2.47
C PRO A 98 19.42 -10.06 -2.42
N ASP A 99 19.87 -11.18 -2.98
CA ASP A 99 19.14 -12.45 -3.08
C ASP A 99 17.75 -12.37 -3.76
N GLY A 100 17.47 -11.30 -4.51
CA GLY A 100 16.17 -11.06 -5.15
C GLY A 100 15.07 -10.61 -4.17
N ASN A 101 15.43 -10.24 -2.95
CA ASN A 101 14.49 -9.99 -1.86
C ASN A 101 14.05 -8.52 -1.78
N CYS A 102 13.39 -8.05 -2.83
CA CYS A 102 12.77 -6.73 -2.93
C CYS A 102 11.59 -6.73 -3.93
N VAL A 103 10.81 -5.65 -3.96
CA VAL A 103 9.59 -5.55 -4.79
C VAL A 103 9.83 -5.66 -6.30
N ILE A 104 10.99 -5.20 -6.78
CA ILE A 104 11.36 -5.21 -8.21
C ILE A 104 11.54 -6.63 -8.75
N GLU A 105 12.08 -7.55 -7.95
CA GLU A 105 12.34 -8.95 -8.34
C GLU A 105 11.21 -9.89 -7.91
N ALA A 106 10.65 -9.67 -6.71
CA ALA A 106 9.59 -10.50 -6.17
C ALA A 106 8.32 -10.46 -7.04
N LEU A 107 7.88 -9.28 -7.52
CA LEU A 107 6.66 -9.19 -8.32
C LEU A 107 6.77 -9.95 -9.66
N PRO A 108 7.84 -9.82 -10.47
CA PRO A 108 8.09 -10.69 -11.63
C PRO A 108 8.16 -12.18 -11.30
N LEU A 109 8.78 -12.56 -10.18
CA LEU A 109 8.84 -13.96 -9.74
C LEU A 109 7.45 -14.52 -9.41
N GLN A 110 6.59 -13.76 -8.72
CA GLN A 110 5.21 -14.18 -8.44
C GLN A 110 4.35 -14.19 -9.72
N LEU A 111 4.53 -13.23 -10.63
CA LEU A 111 3.91 -13.22 -11.97
C LEU A 111 4.30 -14.44 -12.81
N LYS A 112 5.54 -14.93 -12.68
CA LYS A 112 5.98 -16.19 -13.29
C LYS A 112 5.32 -17.39 -12.59
N LEU A 113 5.36 -17.45 -11.26
CA LEU A 113 4.83 -18.57 -10.48
C LEU A 113 3.33 -18.79 -10.72
N PHE A 114 2.53 -17.72 -10.79
CA PHE A 114 1.11 -17.76 -11.14
C PHE A 114 0.83 -18.37 -12.53
N LYS A 115 1.76 -18.20 -13.48
CA LYS A 115 1.65 -18.71 -14.85
C LYS A 115 2.15 -20.15 -14.98
N THR A 116 3.11 -20.58 -14.17
CA THR A 116 3.81 -21.87 -14.33
C THR A 116 3.48 -22.93 -13.29
N SER A 117 2.90 -22.57 -12.14
CA SER A 117 2.46 -23.55 -11.14
C SER A 117 1.23 -24.32 -11.61
N ASN A 118 1.15 -25.59 -11.22
CA ASN A 118 -0.04 -26.44 -11.40
C ASN A 118 -0.84 -26.65 -10.10
N ASP A 119 -0.40 -26.08 -8.96
CA ASP A 119 -1.17 -26.09 -7.71
C ASP A 119 -2.05 -24.83 -7.61
N PRO A 120 -3.40 -24.97 -7.57
CA PRO A 120 -4.32 -23.85 -7.38
C PRO A 120 -4.02 -23.00 -6.13
N LYS A 121 -3.48 -23.59 -5.05
CA LYS A 121 -3.13 -22.87 -3.82
C LYS A 121 -1.87 -22.03 -3.98
N GLU A 122 -0.86 -22.56 -4.65
CA GLU A 122 0.34 -21.80 -5.00
C GLU A 122 0.01 -20.68 -6.00
N GLN A 123 -0.86 -20.93 -6.99
CA GLN A 123 -1.38 -19.87 -7.87
C GLN A 123 -2.10 -18.78 -7.06
N LEU A 124 -2.96 -19.12 -6.09
CA LEU A 124 -3.64 -18.12 -5.24
C LEU A 124 -2.66 -17.35 -4.34
N LYS A 125 -1.67 -18.02 -3.73
CA LYS A 125 -0.63 -17.36 -2.92
C LYS A 125 0.21 -16.40 -3.78
N ALA A 126 0.57 -16.80 -5.00
CA ALA A 126 1.26 -15.94 -5.95
C ALA A 126 0.38 -14.73 -6.36
N PHE A 127 -0.91 -14.94 -6.63
CA PHE A 127 -1.84 -13.88 -6.96
C PHE A 127 -2.03 -12.86 -5.82
N LYS A 128 -2.10 -13.33 -4.57
CA LYS A 128 -2.13 -12.48 -3.37
C LYS A 128 -0.92 -11.55 -3.29
N PHE A 129 0.28 -12.07 -3.55
CA PHE A 129 1.47 -11.22 -3.65
C PHE A 129 1.42 -10.30 -4.88
N ILE A 130 0.94 -10.73 -6.05
CA ILE A 130 0.82 -9.88 -7.25
C ILE A 130 -0.06 -8.64 -6.96
N VAL A 131 -1.23 -8.83 -6.34
CA VAL A 131 -2.16 -7.74 -6.00
C VAL A 131 -1.54 -6.77 -5.00
N HIS A 132 -0.84 -7.29 -3.98
CA HIS A 132 -0.26 -6.49 -2.91
C HIS A 132 1.01 -5.76 -3.36
N LEU A 133 2.01 -6.48 -3.91
CA LEU A 133 3.31 -5.92 -4.31
C LEU A 133 3.20 -4.92 -5.48
N LEU A 134 2.21 -5.07 -6.36
CA LEU A 134 1.92 -4.07 -7.39
C LEU A 134 1.35 -2.79 -6.78
N SER A 135 0.57 -2.88 -5.70
CA SER A 135 0.11 -1.72 -4.95
C SER A 135 1.30 -1.04 -4.22
N ASP A 136 2.10 -1.84 -3.51
CA ASP A 136 3.30 -1.41 -2.77
C ASP A 136 4.25 -0.56 -3.64
N VAL A 137 4.67 -1.06 -4.80
CA VAL A 137 5.68 -0.39 -5.65
C VAL A 137 5.22 0.98 -6.17
N HIS A 138 3.91 1.30 -6.10
CA HIS A 138 3.39 2.62 -6.42
C HIS A 138 3.40 3.61 -5.26
N GLN A 139 3.54 3.15 -4.01
CA GLN A 139 3.74 4.00 -2.83
C GLN A 139 5.16 4.61 -2.91
N PRO A 140 5.32 5.95 -3.02
CA PRO A 140 6.64 6.58 -3.15
C PRO A 140 7.70 6.08 -2.16
N LEU A 141 7.33 5.89 -0.89
CA LEU A 141 8.23 5.51 0.19
C LEU A 141 8.48 3.99 0.34
N HIS A 142 7.88 3.16 -0.50
CA HIS A 142 8.30 1.76 -0.70
C HIS A 142 9.45 1.63 -1.72
N ALA A 143 9.86 2.72 -2.37
CA ALA A 143 10.97 2.74 -3.32
C ALA A 143 11.88 3.95 -3.05
N ALA A 144 12.48 3.97 -1.86
CA ALA A 144 13.06 5.18 -1.24
C ALA A 144 14.35 4.87 -0.44
N TRP A 145 14.75 5.77 0.46
CA TRP A 145 16.09 5.80 1.07
C TRP A 145 16.29 4.71 2.14
N GLY A 146 17.31 3.88 1.98
CA GLY A 146 17.63 2.81 2.94
C GLY A 146 18.07 3.32 4.32
N GLU A 147 18.70 4.49 4.37
CA GLU A 147 19.25 5.11 5.57
C GLU A 147 18.15 5.44 6.59
N ASP A 148 17.00 5.94 6.13
CA ASP A 148 15.84 6.24 6.97
C ASP A 148 14.73 5.17 6.88
N ARG A 149 14.99 4.06 6.18
CA ARG A 149 14.04 2.95 5.92
C ARG A 149 12.77 3.44 5.23
N GLY A 150 12.93 4.14 4.12
CA GLY A 150 11.84 4.71 3.33
C GLY A 150 10.98 5.67 4.16
N GLY A 151 11.58 6.55 4.94
CA GLY A 151 10.86 7.52 5.80
C GLY A 151 10.41 6.99 7.16
N ASN A 152 10.53 5.69 7.48
CA ASN A 152 10.11 5.14 8.78
C ASN A 152 10.87 5.76 9.96
N ARG A 153 12.15 6.11 9.77
CA ARG A 153 12.98 6.81 10.76
C ARG A 153 12.77 8.33 10.74
N PHE A 154 12.10 8.89 9.74
CA PHE A 154 11.74 10.31 9.71
C PHE A 154 10.50 10.53 10.60
N GLN A 155 10.73 10.68 11.91
CA GLN A 155 9.65 10.98 12.87
C GLN A 155 9.05 12.38 12.62
N LEU A 156 7.76 12.54 12.85
CA LEU A 156 7.03 13.81 12.72
C LEU A 156 5.78 13.85 13.62
N GLN A 157 5.13 15.00 13.70
CA GLN A 157 3.80 15.18 14.26
C GLN A 157 2.81 15.37 13.11
N ALA A 158 1.89 14.43 12.95
CA ALA A 158 0.76 14.54 12.03
C ALA A 158 -0.44 15.10 12.80
N PHE A 159 -0.88 16.32 12.48
CA PHE A 159 -2.03 16.96 13.15
C PHE A 159 -1.87 16.98 14.69
N GLY A 160 -0.67 17.31 15.18
CA GLY A 160 -0.33 17.32 16.61
C GLY A 160 -0.20 15.94 17.28
N ARG A 161 -0.09 14.85 16.51
CA ARG A 161 0.09 13.48 17.03
C ARG A 161 1.36 12.84 16.46
N GLY A 162 2.17 12.21 17.31
CA GLY A 162 3.41 11.54 16.89
C GLY A 162 3.18 10.45 15.85
N SER A 163 4.00 10.45 14.79
CA SER A 163 4.01 9.48 13.70
C SER A 163 5.36 9.53 12.95
N ASN A 164 5.45 8.95 11.76
CA ASN A 164 6.62 9.05 10.88
C ASN A 164 6.20 9.31 9.42
N LEU A 165 7.14 9.62 8.52
CA LEU A 165 6.83 9.99 7.14
C LEU A 165 6.33 8.83 6.28
N HIS A 166 6.89 7.63 6.44
CA HIS A 166 6.43 6.41 5.74
C HIS A 166 4.96 6.18 6.04
N ALA A 167 4.67 6.07 7.34
CA ALA A 167 3.33 6.02 7.85
C ALA A 167 2.51 7.17 7.27
N PHE A 168 2.88 8.45 7.41
CA PHE A 168 2.06 9.55 6.90
C PHE A 168 1.60 9.41 5.42
N TRP A 169 2.42 8.79 4.57
CA TRP A 169 2.15 8.59 3.13
C TRP A 169 1.33 7.33 2.77
N ASP A 170 1.60 6.18 3.40
CA ASP A 170 1.02 4.85 3.06
C ASP A 170 -0.51 4.84 2.91
N SER A 171 -1.10 5.51 3.93
CA SER A 171 -3.54 6.12 5.32
C SER A 171 -4.00 7.55 5.89
N ILE A 172 -3.32 8.16 6.90
CA ILE A 172 -3.42 9.56 7.35
C ILE A 172 -3.64 10.55 6.18
N LEU A 173 -2.74 10.69 5.20
CA LEU A 173 -2.92 11.60 4.06
C LEU A 173 -4.26 11.37 3.33
N ILE A 174 -4.62 10.11 3.03
CA ILE A 174 -5.88 9.77 2.34
C ILE A 174 -7.13 9.99 3.23
N ARG A 175 -7.02 9.72 4.54
CA ARG A 175 -8.10 9.91 5.53
C ARG A 175 -8.33 11.37 5.89
N GLN A 176 -7.28 12.19 5.85
CA GLN A 176 -7.31 13.62 6.15
C GLN A 176 -7.55 14.48 4.89
N ALA A 177 -7.37 13.93 3.69
CA ALA A 177 -7.71 14.61 2.44
C ALA A 177 -9.15 15.13 2.46
N ASP A 178 -9.36 16.38 2.02
CA ASP A 178 -10.68 17.02 2.01
C ASP A 178 -11.75 16.14 1.34
N GLY A 179 -12.83 15.85 2.07
CA GLY A 179 -13.90 14.92 1.65
C GLY A 179 -13.63 13.43 1.89
N GLY A 180 -12.48 13.08 2.50
CA GLY A 180 -12.10 11.74 2.93
C GLY A 180 -11.83 10.74 1.80
N ILE A 181 -11.75 9.46 2.18
CA ILE A 181 -11.52 8.32 1.27
C ILE A 181 -12.44 8.34 0.05
N SER A 182 -13.74 8.65 0.22
CA SER A 182 -14.70 8.68 -0.88
C SER A 182 -14.50 9.85 -1.84
N ALA A 183 -13.83 10.93 -1.44
CA ALA A 183 -13.37 11.97 -2.37
C ALA A 183 -12.13 11.51 -3.13
N VAL A 184 -11.16 10.90 -2.44
CA VAL A 184 -9.97 10.30 -3.06
C VAL A 184 -10.36 9.24 -4.09
N GLU A 185 -11.34 8.38 -3.81
CA GLU A 185 -11.88 7.39 -4.76
C GLU A 185 -12.44 8.03 -6.05
N ARG A 186 -13.16 9.15 -5.94
CA ARG A 186 -13.68 9.88 -7.11
C ARG A 186 -12.57 10.57 -7.90
N ASP A 187 -11.57 11.10 -7.22
CA ASP A 187 -10.40 11.72 -7.87
C ASP A 187 -9.57 10.66 -8.60
N VAL A 188 -9.40 9.46 -7.99
CA VAL A 188 -8.72 8.31 -8.59
C VAL A 188 -9.46 7.83 -9.84
N GLN A 189 -10.79 7.69 -9.79
CA GLN A 189 -11.60 7.34 -10.97
C GLN A 189 -11.50 8.36 -12.11
N GLN A 190 -11.24 9.63 -11.81
CA GLN A 190 -10.96 10.65 -12.82
C GLN A 190 -9.55 10.53 -13.40
N GLN A 191 -8.52 10.33 -12.57
CA GLN A 191 -7.15 10.15 -13.07
C GLN A 191 -6.98 8.83 -13.86
N MET A 192 -7.64 7.74 -13.45
CA MET A 192 -7.68 6.48 -14.22
C MET A 192 -8.25 6.64 -15.64
N LYS A 193 -9.14 7.63 -15.86
CA LYS A 193 -9.65 7.96 -17.20
C LYS A 193 -8.65 8.80 -18.02
N LYS A 194 -7.80 9.61 -17.38
CA LYS A 194 -6.74 10.37 -18.07
C LYS A 194 -5.57 9.47 -18.48
N HIS A 195 -5.15 8.56 -17.61
CA HIS A 195 -4.09 7.57 -17.87
C HIS A 195 -4.57 6.37 -18.71
N ALA A 196 -5.73 6.47 -19.38
CA ALA A 196 -6.30 5.38 -20.17
C ALA A 196 -5.49 5.09 -21.43
N GLY A 197 -5.19 3.83 -21.70
CA GLY A 197 -4.39 3.41 -22.86
C GLY A 197 -2.87 3.56 -22.71
N GLU A 198 -2.39 4.11 -21.58
CA GLU A 198 -0.96 4.02 -21.22
C GLU A 198 -0.54 2.55 -21.10
N LYS A 199 0.60 2.22 -21.72
CA LYS A 199 1.19 0.89 -21.62
C LYS A 199 1.75 0.68 -20.20
N PRO A 200 1.55 -0.49 -19.57
CA PRO A 200 2.30 -0.84 -18.38
C PRO A 200 3.79 -0.91 -18.72
N GLY A 201 4.61 -0.11 -18.02
CA GLY A 201 6.06 -0.28 -18.00
C GLY A 201 6.49 -1.48 -17.16
N GLU A 202 7.80 -1.69 -17.02
CA GLU A 202 8.35 -2.75 -16.15
C GLU A 202 8.34 -2.35 -14.67
N VAL A 203 8.40 -3.33 -13.76
CA VAL A 203 8.32 -3.09 -12.30
C VAL A 203 9.44 -2.17 -11.79
N GLU A 204 10.66 -2.27 -12.34
CA GLU A 204 11.76 -1.33 -12.06
C GLU A 204 11.35 0.11 -12.40
N GLN A 205 10.66 0.32 -13.52
CA GLN A 205 10.22 1.65 -13.95
C GLN A 205 9.21 2.23 -12.96
N TRP A 206 8.28 1.40 -12.44
CA TRP A 206 7.30 1.82 -11.43
C TRP A 206 7.97 2.20 -10.10
N ALA A 207 8.99 1.44 -9.68
CA ALA A 207 9.80 1.77 -8.50
C ALA A 207 10.61 3.06 -8.70
N LEU A 208 11.17 3.28 -9.88
CA LEU A 208 11.91 4.50 -10.20
C LEU A 208 11.00 5.72 -10.42
N GLU A 209 9.73 5.55 -10.80
CA GLU A 209 8.72 6.62 -10.70
C GLU A 209 8.47 7.01 -9.25
N SER A 210 8.25 6.03 -8.37
CA SER A 210 8.07 6.23 -6.92
C SER A 210 9.27 6.96 -6.31
N CYS A 211 10.51 6.51 -6.57
CA CYS A 211 11.72 7.18 -6.11
C CYS A 211 11.83 8.65 -6.60
N ARG A 212 11.51 8.92 -7.88
CA ARG A 212 11.58 10.28 -8.42
C ARG A 212 10.56 11.24 -7.82
N ILE A 213 9.49 10.73 -7.22
CA ILE A 213 8.56 11.53 -6.42
C ILE A 213 9.17 11.88 -5.06
N VAL A 214 9.91 10.95 -4.44
CA VAL A 214 10.62 11.17 -3.17
C VAL A 214 11.75 12.22 -3.30
N LEU A 215 12.26 12.44 -4.50
CA LEU A 215 13.20 13.52 -4.82
C LEU A 215 12.57 14.92 -4.95
N GLN A 216 11.23 15.06 -4.96
CA GLN A 216 10.58 16.35 -5.21
C GLN A 216 10.71 17.30 -4.01
N GLU A 217 10.80 18.60 -4.30
CA GLU A 217 10.87 19.63 -3.27
C GLU A 217 9.61 19.60 -2.39
N GLY A 218 9.82 19.59 -1.06
CA GLY A 218 8.74 19.47 -0.08
C GLY A 218 8.14 18.06 0.07
N PHE A 219 8.65 17.02 -0.62
CA PHE A 219 8.28 15.63 -0.31
C PHE A 219 8.76 15.22 1.08
N TYR A 220 10.02 15.51 1.41
CA TYR A 220 10.45 15.54 2.80
C TYR A 220 10.10 16.92 3.37
N PRO A 221 9.26 17.02 4.42
CA PRO A 221 8.94 18.31 5.01
C PRO A 221 10.20 18.91 5.67
N SER A 222 10.34 20.23 5.57
CA SER A 222 11.46 20.98 6.18
C SER A 222 11.39 20.99 7.70
N GLY A 223 10.17 20.92 8.25
CA GLY A 223 9.89 20.81 9.68
C GLY A 223 9.61 19.38 10.15
N ARG A 224 9.19 19.27 11.42
CA ARG A 224 8.75 18.01 12.05
C ARG A 224 7.24 17.94 12.25
N GLU A 225 6.48 18.84 11.63
CA GLU A 225 5.02 18.93 11.77
C GLU A 225 4.38 18.96 10.38
N VAL A 226 3.27 18.24 10.21
CA VAL A 226 2.50 18.18 8.96
C VAL A 226 0.99 18.19 9.25
N ASP A 227 0.26 18.93 8.42
CA ASP A 227 -1.15 19.28 8.59
C ASP A 227 -1.90 19.28 7.24
N GLN A 228 -3.02 20.02 7.12
CA GLN A 228 -3.74 20.11 5.85
C GLN A 228 -2.94 20.75 4.70
N ALA A 229 -2.01 21.68 4.97
CA ALA A 229 -1.23 22.29 3.87
C ALA A 229 -0.36 21.24 3.18
N TYR A 230 0.25 20.35 3.97
CA TYR A 230 1.03 19.22 3.47
C TYR A 230 0.14 18.16 2.77
N VAL A 231 -1.06 17.87 3.29
CA VAL A 231 -2.03 16.98 2.62
C VAL A 231 -2.46 17.56 1.27
N GLN A 232 -2.77 18.86 1.20
CA GLN A 232 -3.22 19.53 -0.02
C GLN A 232 -2.10 19.61 -1.07
N GLN A 233 -0.86 19.87 -0.66
CA GLN A 233 0.33 19.81 -1.53
C GLN A 233 0.48 18.45 -2.22
N HIS A 234 0.29 17.35 -1.47
CA HIS A 234 0.62 16.00 -1.94
C HIS A 234 -0.58 15.17 -2.43
N ARG A 235 -1.82 15.65 -2.27
CA ARG A 235 -3.05 14.97 -2.73
C ARG A 235 -2.97 14.55 -4.20
N ALA A 236 -2.55 15.45 -5.09
CA ALA A 236 -2.48 15.18 -6.53
C ALA A 236 -1.54 14.01 -6.85
N THR A 237 -0.38 13.95 -6.17
CA THR A 237 0.61 12.89 -6.27
C THR A 237 0.04 11.55 -5.83
N VAL A 238 -0.58 11.50 -4.63
CA VAL A 238 -1.18 10.26 -4.10
C VAL A 238 -2.30 9.74 -4.99
N VAL A 239 -3.25 10.59 -5.39
CA VAL A 239 -4.34 10.21 -6.31
C VAL A 239 -3.78 9.64 -7.63
N THR A 240 -2.71 10.23 -8.16
CA THR A 240 -2.05 9.74 -9.38
C THR A 240 -1.40 8.36 -9.18
N ARG A 241 -0.74 8.11 -8.03
CA ARG A 241 -0.16 6.77 -7.75
C ARG A 241 -1.21 5.70 -7.53
N LEU A 242 -2.28 5.98 -6.78
CA LEU A 242 -3.43 5.08 -6.63
C LEU A 242 -4.07 4.75 -7.99
N ALA A 243 -4.24 5.76 -8.86
CA ALA A 243 -4.82 5.58 -10.20
C ALA A 243 -3.92 4.73 -11.12
N LEU A 244 -2.62 4.98 -11.13
CA LEU A 244 -1.65 4.18 -11.88
C LEU A 244 -1.60 2.73 -11.38
N ALA A 245 -1.58 2.51 -10.06
CA ALA A 245 -1.65 1.18 -9.46
C ALA A 245 -2.95 0.45 -9.86
N SER A 246 -4.10 1.12 -9.75
CA SER A 246 -5.41 0.56 -10.14
C SER A 246 -5.48 0.16 -11.61
N ARG A 247 -4.95 1.01 -12.51
CA ARG A 247 -4.85 0.70 -13.94
C ARG A 247 -3.90 -0.48 -14.21
N ARG A 248 -2.67 -0.42 -13.69
CA ARG A 248 -1.63 -1.44 -13.92
C ARG A 248 -2.00 -2.78 -13.30
N LEU A 249 -2.72 -2.81 -12.18
CA LEU A 249 -3.31 -4.01 -11.60
C LEU A 249 -4.38 -4.61 -12.52
N ALA A 250 -5.34 -3.80 -12.99
CA ALA A 250 -6.37 -4.27 -13.91
C ALA A 250 -5.78 -4.81 -15.22
N ASP A 251 -4.85 -4.07 -15.81
CA ASP A 251 -4.15 -4.46 -17.05
C ASP A 251 -3.33 -5.75 -16.83
N THR A 252 -2.70 -5.92 -15.66
CA THR A 252 -1.99 -7.15 -15.27
C THR A 252 -2.96 -8.34 -15.15
N ILE A 253 -4.06 -8.21 -14.41
CA ILE A 253 -5.05 -9.29 -14.25
C ILE A 253 -5.71 -9.64 -15.61
N ASN A 254 -5.96 -8.64 -16.46
CA ASN A 254 -6.43 -8.84 -17.84
C ASN A 254 -5.41 -9.64 -18.69
N GLN A 255 -4.11 -9.32 -18.62
CA GLN A 255 -3.08 -10.09 -19.30
C GLN A 255 -2.92 -11.51 -18.75
N LEU A 256 -3.00 -11.70 -17.44
CA LEU A 256 -2.96 -13.01 -16.80
C LEU A 256 -4.13 -13.91 -17.24
N ALA A 257 -5.30 -13.31 -17.47
CA ALA A 257 -6.49 -14.01 -17.94
C ALA A 257 -6.46 -14.30 -19.45
N ALA A 258 -5.95 -13.37 -20.27
CA ALA A 258 -5.82 -13.56 -21.72
C ALA A 258 -4.82 -14.66 -22.14
N LEU A 259 -4.03 -15.17 -21.19
CA LEU A 259 -3.10 -16.29 -21.35
C LEU A 259 -3.71 -17.65 -20.91
N ARG A 260 -5.02 -17.70 -20.61
CA ARG A 260 -5.77 -18.90 -20.17
C ARG A 260 -7.05 -19.11 -21.00
#